data_AF-A0A531KWG1-F1
#
_entry.id   AF-A0A531KWG1-F1
#
_cell.length_a   1.000
_cell.length_b   1.000
_cell.length_c   1.000
_cell.angle_alpha   90.00
_cell.angle_beta   90.00
_cell.angle_gamma   90.00
#
_symmetry.space_group_name_H-M   'P 1'
#
loop_
_entity.id
_entity.type
_entity.pdbx_description
1 polymer ?
#
loop_
_entity_poly.entity_id
_entity_poly.type
_entity_poly.pdbx_seq_one_letter_code
_entity_poly.pdbx_strand_id
1 'polypeptide(L)'
;HAMDAFVALAARSKGEIVFRADKEADLRGLPPAYELTWNHTTLRAIRVDPDITYLQTRYPSPDHLAYVKAMIDRFGDEVPVHLEFIRFDGAIGVAGLPLVRFTTAERLDEIIRIHEGNGCWVYNPHRYTLEEGGMKQTDEVQLAFKRETDPQGLLNPGKMIAWENPDYDYRSGKSFLFKGLQKAG
;
A
#
# COMPACT_ATOMS: atom_id res chain seq x y z
N HIS A 1 -10.92 22.25 17.62
CA HIS A 1 -11.39 22.71 16.29
C HIS A 1 -10.21 23.29 15.52
N ALA A 2 -9.93 22.80 14.32
CA ALA A 2 -8.79 23.23 13.47
C ALA A 2 -9.26 23.75 12.10
N MET A 3 -10.56 23.98 11.91
CA MET A 3 -11.12 24.28 10.60
C MET A 3 -10.73 25.64 10.04
N ASP A 4 -10.67 26.68 10.87
CA ASP A 4 -10.25 28.01 10.39
C ASP A 4 -8.79 28.00 9.91
N ALA A 5 -7.92 27.28 10.62
CA ALA A 5 -6.53 27.06 10.20
C ALA A 5 -6.44 26.27 8.89
N PHE A 6 -7.28 25.24 8.71
CA PHE A 6 -7.36 24.48 7.46
C PHE A 6 -7.82 25.35 6.29
N VAL A 7 -8.86 26.19 6.47
CA VAL A 7 -9.36 27.11 5.44
C VAL A 7 -8.28 28.11 5.03
N ALA A 8 -7.59 28.71 6.00
CA ALA A 8 -6.49 29.62 5.74
C ALA A 8 -5.33 28.93 4.98
N LEU A 9 -5.00 27.69 5.36
CA LEU A 9 -3.98 26.89 4.66
C LEU A 9 -4.37 26.58 3.21
N ALA A 10 -5.62 26.14 2.98
CA ALA A 10 -6.13 25.84 1.65
C ALA A 10 -6.07 27.08 0.75
N ALA A 11 -6.58 28.23 1.22
CA ALA A 11 -6.55 29.49 0.47
C ALA A 11 -5.12 29.92 0.12
N ARG A 12 -4.19 29.87 1.09
CA ARG A 12 -2.77 30.20 0.85
C ARG A 12 -2.11 29.26 -0.15
N SER A 13 -2.50 27.98 -0.14
CA SER A 13 -1.95 26.94 -1.00
C SER A 13 -2.68 26.81 -2.35
N LYS A 14 -3.60 27.74 -2.66
CA LYS A 14 -4.44 27.74 -3.87
C LYS A 14 -5.31 26.48 -4.01
N GLY A 15 -5.70 25.86 -2.89
CA GLY A 15 -6.65 24.77 -2.85
C GLY A 15 -8.09 25.29 -2.75
N GLU A 16 -8.97 24.76 -3.60
CA GLU A 16 -10.40 25.02 -3.53
C GLU A 16 -11.07 23.98 -2.62
N ILE A 17 -11.86 24.45 -1.64
CA ILE A 17 -12.64 23.56 -0.77
C ILE A 17 -14.02 23.37 -1.40
N VAL A 18 -14.24 22.22 -2.03
CA VAL A 18 -15.50 21.90 -2.74
C VAL A 18 -16.57 21.22 -1.87
N PHE A 19 -16.20 20.74 -0.68
CA PHE A 19 -17.13 20.09 0.25
C PHE A 19 -16.73 20.35 1.71
N ARG A 20 -17.71 20.68 2.55
CA ARG A 20 -17.54 20.84 4.00
C ARG A 20 -18.77 20.33 4.74
N ALA A 21 -18.63 19.18 5.40
CA ALA A 21 -19.73 18.60 6.17
C ALA A 21 -20.32 19.54 7.25
N ASP A 22 -19.51 20.44 7.81
CA ASP A 22 -19.96 21.43 8.79
C ASP A 22 -20.69 22.66 8.19
N LYS A 23 -20.78 22.72 6.86
CA LYS A 23 -21.48 23.77 6.09
C LYS A 23 -22.67 23.23 5.30
N GLU A 24 -22.83 21.91 5.22
CA GLU A 24 -23.98 21.30 4.55
C GLU A 24 -25.23 21.31 5.42
N ALA A 25 -26.39 21.53 4.81
CA ALA A 25 -27.68 21.52 5.49
C ALA A 25 -28.22 20.10 5.73
N ASP A 26 -27.88 19.15 4.85
CA ASP A 26 -28.27 17.74 4.96
C ASP A 26 -27.10 16.83 4.55
N LEU A 27 -26.77 15.88 5.42
CA LEU A 27 -25.71 14.89 5.22
C LEU A 27 -26.26 13.48 4.99
N ARG A 28 -27.59 13.31 4.99
CA ARG A 28 -28.22 12.00 4.90
C ARG A 28 -27.80 11.29 3.62
N GLY A 29 -27.32 10.05 3.77
CA GLY A 29 -26.91 9.21 2.65
C GLY A 29 -25.50 9.48 2.14
N LEU A 30 -24.80 10.51 2.63
CA LEU A 30 -23.39 10.70 2.33
C LEU A 30 -22.55 9.78 3.22
N PRO A 31 -21.66 8.95 2.65
CA PRO A 31 -20.72 8.19 3.45
C PRO A 31 -19.71 9.14 4.10
N PRO A 32 -19.19 8.80 5.29
CA PRO A 32 -18.09 9.56 5.85
C PRO A 32 -16.87 9.48 4.91
N ALA A 33 -16.06 10.55 4.87
CA ALA A 33 -14.94 10.64 3.94
C ALA A 33 -13.95 9.47 4.04
N TYR A 34 -13.77 8.87 5.21
CA TYR A 34 -12.88 7.72 5.39
C TYR A 34 -13.36 6.44 4.66
N GLU A 35 -14.63 6.36 4.27
CA GLU A 35 -15.15 5.29 3.40
C GLU A 35 -14.94 5.58 1.90
N LEU A 36 -14.22 6.66 1.59
CA LEU A 36 -13.78 7.04 0.25
C LEU A 36 -12.24 7.14 0.20
N THR A 37 -11.55 6.63 1.21
CA THR A 37 -10.09 6.55 1.32
C THR A 37 -9.64 5.11 1.55
N TRP A 38 -8.34 4.87 1.59
CA TRP A 38 -7.75 3.53 1.73
C TRP A 38 -8.36 2.54 0.73
N ASN A 39 -8.40 1.25 1.07
CA ASN A 39 -8.98 0.27 0.15
C ASN A 39 -10.50 0.40 -0.03
N HIS A 40 -11.17 1.35 0.64
CA HIS A 40 -12.55 1.70 0.29
C HIS A 40 -12.62 2.45 -1.05
N THR A 41 -11.58 3.20 -1.44
CA THR A 41 -11.49 3.76 -2.79
C THR A 41 -11.59 2.65 -3.83
N THR A 42 -10.82 1.58 -3.66
CA THR A 42 -10.90 0.36 -4.49
C THR A 42 -12.29 -0.25 -4.42
N LEU A 43 -12.90 -0.40 -3.23
CA LEU A 43 -14.26 -0.91 -3.08
C LEU A 43 -15.30 -0.07 -3.85
N ARG A 44 -15.17 1.26 -3.87
CA ARG A 44 -16.05 2.13 -4.65
C ARG A 44 -15.85 1.89 -6.15
N ALA A 45 -14.61 1.74 -6.59
CA ALA A 45 -14.26 1.51 -7.99
C ALA A 45 -14.77 0.15 -8.50
N ILE A 46 -14.50 -0.95 -7.79
CA ILE A 46 -14.90 -2.30 -8.23
C ILE A 46 -16.42 -2.54 -8.21
N ARG A 47 -17.17 -1.72 -7.47
CA ARG A 47 -18.64 -1.73 -7.51
C ARG A 47 -19.20 -1.18 -8.83
N VAL A 48 -18.40 -0.42 -9.58
CA VAL A 48 -18.76 0.17 -10.87
C VAL A 48 -18.12 -0.61 -12.01
N ASP A 49 -16.83 -0.93 -11.88
CA ASP A 49 -16.02 -1.63 -12.88
C ASP A 49 -15.26 -2.79 -12.21
N PRO A 50 -15.73 -4.04 -12.34
CA PRO A 50 -15.16 -5.19 -11.65
C PRO A 50 -13.79 -5.62 -12.18
N ASP A 51 -13.34 -5.07 -13.31
CA ASP A 51 -11.99 -5.32 -13.85
C ASP A 51 -10.93 -4.47 -13.14
N ILE A 52 -11.33 -3.59 -12.21
CA ILE A 52 -10.37 -2.82 -11.40
C ILE A 52 -9.78 -3.70 -10.30
N THR A 53 -8.46 -3.61 -10.16
CA THR A 53 -7.72 -4.09 -8.99
C THR A 53 -6.83 -2.98 -8.43
N TYR A 54 -5.90 -3.28 -7.52
CA TYR A 54 -5.06 -2.25 -6.88
C TYR A 54 -3.66 -2.77 -6.58
N LEU A 55 -2.69 -1.85 -6.46
CA LEU A 55 -1.37 -2.15 -5.87
C LEU A 55 -1.27 -1.56 -4.47
N GLN A 56 -0.30 -2.04 -3.68
CA GLN A 56 0.13 -1.34 -2.46
C GLN A 56 1.55 -0.87 -2.68
N THR A 57 1.74 0.44 -2.78
CA THR A 57 3.03 1.03 -3.13
C THR A 57 3.53 1.93 -2.02
N ARG A 58 4.84 2.14 -1.97
CA ARG A 58 5.46 3.17 -1.14
C ARG A 58 6.46 3.95 -1.97
N TYR A 59 6.30 5.26 -1.93
CA TYR A 59 7.16 6.19 -2.66
C TYR A 59 8.28 6.69 -1.73
N PRO A 60 9.55 6.66 -2.18
CA PRO A 60 10.67 7.07 -1.35
C PRO A 60 10.58 8.53 -0.91
N SER A 61 10.83 8.78 0.38
CA SER A 61 11.06 10.13 0.91
C SER A 61 12.54 10.52 0.71
N PRO A 62 12.86 11.82 0.53
CA PRO A 62 11.96 12.97 0.59
C PRO A 62 11.20 13.25 -0.72
N ASP A 63 11.60 12.65 -1.84
CA ASP A 63 11.14 13.02 -3.19
C ASP A 63 9.88 12.28 -3.66
N HIS A 64 9.01 11.85 -2.73
CA HIS A 64 7.87 10.97 -3.00
C HIS A 64 6.96 11.49 -4.13
N LEU A 65 6.76 12.81 -4.24
CA LEU A 65 5.96 13.42 -5.30
C LEU A 65 6.58 13.26 -6.69
N ALA A 66 7.91 13.23 -6.81
CA ALA A 66 8.58 13.01 -8.09
C ALA A 66 8.37 11.57 -8.57
N TYR A 67 8.48 10.59 -7.66
CA TYR A 67 8.18 9.19 -7.97
C TYR A 67 6.72 8.98 -8.35
N VAL A 68 5.79 9.57 -7.60
CA VAL A 68 4.36 9.56 -7.94
C VAL A 68 4.12 10.12 -9.33
N LYS A 69 4.69 11.31 -9.64
CA LYS A 69 4.54 11.94 -10.94
C LYS A 69 5.08 11.05 -12.06
N ALA A 70 6.23 10.42 -11.87
CA ALA A 70 6.80 9.51 -12.86
C ALA A 70 5.87 8.32 -13.16
N MET A 71 5.17 7.78 -12.15
CA MET A 71 4.20 6.70 -12.36
C MET A 71 2.93 7.21 -13.07
N ILE A 72 2.43 8.39 -12.72
CA ILE A 72 1.30 9.03 -13.42
C ILE A 72 1.62 9.27 -14.89
N ASP A 73 2.78 9.89 -15.18
CA ASP A 73 3.22 10.19 -16.55
C ASP A 73 3.39 8.91 -17.38
N ARG A 74 3.73 7.79 -16.74
CA ARG A 74 4.01 6.52 -17.41
C ARG A 74 2.75 5.70 -17.69
N PHE A 75 1.81 5.65 -16.75
CA PHE A 75 0.64 4.77 -16.84
C PHE A 75 -0.66 5.50 -17.15
N GLY A 76 -0.76 6.80 -16.86
CA GLY A 76 -1.98 7.57 -17.06
C GLY A 76 -3.22 6.86 -16.49
N ASP A 77 -4.25 6.72 -17.32
CA ASP A 77 -5.54 6.14 -16.92
C ASP A 77 -5.53 4.61 -16.75
N GLU A 78 -4.46 3.92 -17.16
CA GLU A 78 -4.30 2.48 -16.90
C GLU A 78 -4.09 2.22 -15.41
N VAL A 79 -3.37 3.12 -14.74
CA VAL A 79 -3.06 3.03 -13.31
C VAL A 79 -3.37 4.36 -12.59
N PRO A 80 -4.67 4.67 -12.36
CA PRO A 80 -5.04 5.90 -11.66
C PRO A 80 -4.43 5.97 -10.26
N VAL A 81 -3.82 7.12 -9.95
CA VAL A 81 -3.14 7.33 -8.68
C VAL A 81 -4.13 7.49 -7.51
N HIS A 82 -3.80 6.88 -6.37
CA HIS A 82 -4.44 7.13 -5.08
C HIS A 82 -3.36 7.12 -3.99
N LEU A 83 -3.29 8.19 -3.22
CA LEU A 83 -2.25 8.43 -2.20
C LEU A 83 -2.86 8.57 -0.80
N GLU A 84 -2.21 7.97 0.18
CA GLU A 84 -2.46 8.13 1.61
C GLU A 84 -1.19 8.68 2.29
N PHE A 85 -1.28 9.91 2.80
CA PHE A 85 -0.16 10.53 3.53
C PHE A 85 -0.10 9.98 4.95
N ILE A 86 1.06 9.47 5.34
CA ILE A 86 1.29 8.81 6.63
C ILE A 86 2.52 9.39 7.32
N ARG A 87 2.64 9.14 8.63
CA ARG A 87 3.93 9.25 9.32
C ARG A 87 4.62 7.90 9.25
N PHE A 88 5.87 7.89 8.80
CA PHE A 88 6.67 6.67 8.69
C PHE A 88 8.12 6.99 9.06
N ASP A 89 8.70 6.22 9.98
CA ASP A 89 10.04 6.45 10.52
C ASP A 89 10.29 7.90 10.96
N GLY A 90 9.28 8.53 11.58
CA GLY A 90 9.35 9.90 12.07
C GLY A 90 9.19 11.00 11.01
N ALA A 91 9.11 10.65 9.72
CA ALA A 91 8.93 11.58 8.61
C ALA A 91 7.53 11.47 7.97
N ILE A 92 7.16 12.45 7.14
CA ILE A 92 6.00 12.33 6.26
C ILE A 92 6.38 11.39 5.11
N GLY A 93 5.56 10.36 4.92
CA GLY A 93 5.65 9.42 3.81
C GLY A 93 4.33 9.33 3.06
N VAL A 94 4.36 8.64 1.92
CA VAL A 94 3.18 8.41 1.08
C VAL A 94 3.05 6.92 0.79
N ALA A 95 1.94 6.35 1.24
CA ALA A 95 1.49 5.05 0.78
C ALA A 95 0.62 5.26 -0.47
N GLY A 96 0.82 4.45 -1.49
CA GLY A 96 -0.02 4.42 -2.68
C GLY A 96 -0.94 3.21 -2.67
N LEU A 97 -2.16 3.44 -3.12
CA LEU A 97 -3.13 2.39 -3.44
C LEU A 97 -3.63 2.58 -4.88
N PRO A 98 -2.73 2.73 -5.87
CA PRO A 98 -3.16 3.04 -7.22
C PRO A 98 -4.08 1.93 -7.73
N LEU A 99 -5.16 2.35 -8.37
CA LEU A 99 -6.07 1.44 -9.05
C LEU A 99 -5.37 0.93 -10.30
N VAL A 100 -5.65 -0.29 -10.70
CA VAL A 100 -5.13 -0.89 -11.94
C VAL A 100 -6.31 -1.42 -12.73
N ARG A 101 -6.43 -1.00 -13.99
CA ARG A 101 -7.38 -1.63 -14.92
C ARG A 101 -6.80 -2.96 -15.37
N PHE A 102 -7.28 -4.04 -14.77
CA PHE A 102 -6.71 -5.37 -15.00
C PHE A 102 -6.93 -5.80 -16.44
N THR A 103 -5.91 -6.44 -17.03
CA THR A 103 -5.99 -7.04 -18.37
C THR A 103 -5.48 -8.47 -18.31
N THR A 104 -4.20 -8.64 -18.01
CA THR A 104 -3.60 -9.96 -17.80
C THR A 104 -2.68 -9.97 -16.59
N ALA A 105 -2.40 -11.16 -16.07
CA ALA A 105 -1.44 -11.33 -14.97
C ALA A 105 -0.04 -10.86 -15.38
N GLU A 106 0.37 -11.09 -16.62
CA GLU A 106 1.67 -10.69 -17.14
C GLU A 106 1.82 -9.16 -17.17
N ARG A 107 0.76 -8.45 -17.58
CA ARG A 107 0.75 -6.98 -17.56
C ARG A 107 0.75 -6.45 -16.13
N LEU A 108 -0.02 -7.05 -15.23
CA LEU A 108 0.00 -6.67 -13.80
C LEU A 108 1.39 -6.85 -13.18
N ASP A 109 2.05 -7.99 -13.41
CA ASP A 109 3.41 -8.23 -12.95
C ASP A 109 4.41 -7.27 -13.64
N GLU A 110 4.19 -6.89 -14.91
CA GLU A 110 4.99 -5.87 -15.58
C GLU A 110 4.85 -4.50 -14.92
N ILE A 111 3.62 -4.07 -14.58
CA ILE A 111 3.36 -2.82 -13.85
C ILE A 111 4.11 -2.83 -12.51
N ILE A 112 4.07 -3.94 -11.77
CA ILE A 112 4.80 -4.11 -10.51
C ILE A 112 6.31 -3.96 -10.73
N ARG A 113 6.89 -4.67 -11.71
CA ARG A 113 8.32 -4.57 -12.04
C ARG A 113 8.72 -3.16 -12.44
N ILE A 114 7.87 -2.44 -13.16
CA ILE A 114 8.12 -1.05 -13.55
C ILE A 114 8.16 -0.15 -12.30
N HIS A 115 7.24 -0.31 -11.35
CA HIS A 115 7.28 0.45 -10.09
C HIS A 115 8.60 0.18 -9.34
N GLU A 116 8.94 -1.10 -9.14
CA GLU A 116 10.18 -1.50 -8.44
C GLU A 116 11.43 -1.00 -9.16
N GLY A 117 11.47 -1.10 -10.49
CA GLY A 117 12.57 -0.61 -11.32
C GLY A 117 12.72 0.92 -11.31
N ASN A 118 11.69 1.66 -10.91
CA ASN A 118 11.73 3.11 -10.69
C ASN A 118 11.94 3.48 -9.21
N GLY A 119 12.30 2.51 -8.37
CA GLY A 119 12.57 2.75 -6.95
C GLY A 119 11.31 2.86 -6.07
N CYS A 120 10.12 2.61 -6.62
CA CYS A 120 8.90 2.52 -5.82
C CYS A 120 8.78 1.11 -5.23
N TRP A 121 8.63 0.99 -3.92
CA TRP A 121 8.42 -0.32 -3.31
C TRP A 121 6.99 -0.79 -3.54
N VAL A 122 6.82 -2.06 -3.90
CA VAL A 122 5.50 -2.69 -4.02
C VAL A 122 5.36 -3.80 -2.98
N TYR A 123 4.32 -3.73 -2.17
CA TYR A 123 3.88 -4.81 -1.30
C TYR A 123 2.78 -5.57 -2.05
N ASN A 124 3.12 -6.69 -2.68
CA ASN A 124 2.27 -7.29 -3.71
C ASN A 124 0.94 -7.81 -3.13
N PRO A 125 -0.22 -7.17 -3.39
CA PRO A 125 -1.50 -7.60 -2.83
C PRO A 125 -2.09 -8.81 -3.59
N HIS A 126 -1.44 -9.25 -4.67
CA HIS A 126 -1.85 -10.40 -5.49
C HIS A 126 -1.05 -11.66 -5.14
N ARG A 127 -0.56 -11.74 -3.91
CA ARG A 127 0.10 -12.90 -3.33
C ARG A 127 -0.50 -13.19 -1.97
N TYR A 128 -0.52 -14.45 -1.58
CA TYR A 128 -1.17 -14.90 -0.35
C TYR A 128 -0.19 -15.31 0.75
N THR A 129 1.11 -15.37 0.45
CA THR A 129 2.17 -15.70 1.42
C THR A 129 2.77 -14.43 2.02
N LEU A 130 3.35 -14.55 3.22
CA LEU A 130 3.94 -13.44 3.94
C LEU A 130 5.12 -12.83 3.18
N GLU A 131 6.00 -13.69 2.66
CA GLU A 131 7.24 -13.28 2.04
C GLU A 131 7.02 -12.67 0.65
N GLU A 132 6.11 -13.23 -0.15
CA GLU A 132 5.79 -12.69 -1.48
C GLU A 132 4.97 -11.40 -1.41
N GLY A 133 4.16 -11.22 -0.35
CA GLY A 133 3.44 -9.97 -0.11
C GLY A 133 4.36 -8.79 0.24
N GLY A 134 5.64 -9.04 0.57
CA GLY A 134 6.64 -7.99 0.81
C GLY A 134 6.44 -7.18 2.10
N MET A 135 5.39 -7.45 2.88
CA MET A 135 5.18 -6.75 4.14
C MET A 135 5.99 -7.35 5.27
N LYS A 136 5.83 -8.65 5.55
CA LYS A 136 6.41 -9.30 6.73
C LYS A 136 7.68 -10.05 6.33
N GLN A 137 8.84 -9.56 6.77
CA GLN A 137 10.09 -10.28 6.57
C GLN A 137 10.13 -11.55 7.43
N THR A 138 10.57 -12.65 6.82
CA THR A 138 10.91 -13.87 7.53
C THR A 138 12.40 -13.84 7.89
N ASP A 139 12.71 -14.17 9.15
CA ASP A 139 14.06 -14.38 9.65
C ASP A 139 14.10 -15.60 10.60
N GLU A 140 15.27 -15.92 11.13
CA GLU A 140 15.45 -17.06 12.06
C GLU A 140 14.63 -16.88 13.34
N VAL A 141 14.43 -15.65 13.79
CA VAL A 141 13.65 -15.33 15.00
C VAL A 141 12.17 -15.65 14.77
N GLN A 142 11.62 -15.28 13.61
CA GLN A 142 10.25 -15.58 13.22
C GLN A 142 10.02 -17.10 13.07
N LEU A 143 10.97 -17.82 12.46
CA LEU A 143 10.89 -19.27 12.34
C LEU A 143 10.94 -19.98 13.70
N ALA A 144 11.83 -19.54 14.59
CA ALA A 144 11.89 -20.08 15.96
C ALA A 144 10.59 -19.81 16.73
N PHE A 145 10.03 -18.60 16.62
CA PHE A 145 8.78 -18.26 17.27
C PHE A 145 7.59 -19.07 16.73
N LYS A 146 7.53 -19.36 15.41
CA LYS A 146 6.51 -20.26 14.86
C LYS A 146 6.67 -21.69 15.39
N ARG A 147 7.89 -22.21 15.52
CA ARG A 147 8.14 -23.54 16.14
C ARG A 147 7.66 -23.59 17.59
N GLU A 148 7.87 -22.53 18.35
CA GLU A 148 7.44 -22.43 19.75
C GLU A 148 5.92 -22.39 19.89
N THR A 149 5.24 -21.58 19.06
CA THR A 149 3.82 -21.27 19.21
C THR A 149 2.88 -22.16 18.39
N ASP A 150 3.41 -22.79 17.33
CA ASP A 150 2.66 -23.64 16.41
C ASP A 150 3.53 -24.83 15.93
N PRO A 151 3.96 -25.73 16.85
CA PRO A 151 4.87 -26.82 16.53
C PRO A 151 4.30 -27.83 15.54
N GLN A 152 2.97 -27.93 15.43
CA GLN A 152 2.29 -28.81 14.48
C GLN A 152 1.93 -28.11 13.15
N GLY A 153 2.21 -26.80 13.02
CA GLY A 153 1.93 -26.05 11.79
C GLY A 153 0.44 -25.88 11.47
N LEU A 154 -0.43 -25.86 12.49
CA LEU A 154 -1.89 -25.79 12.31
C LEU A 154 -2.42 -24.36 12.15
N LEU A 155 -1.64 -23.36 12.58
CA LEU A 155 -2.05 -21.96 12.46
C LEU A 155 -1.78 -21.44 11.05
N ASN A 156 -2.84 -21.45 10.24
CA ASN A 156 -2.90 -20.86 8.89
C ASN A 156 -1.80 -21.41 7.94
N PRO A 157 -1.80 -22.74 7.68
CA PRO A 157 -0.76 -23.40 6.88
C PRO A 157 -0.67 -22.83 5.47
N GLY A 158 0.51 -22.93 4.86
CA GLY A 158 0.78 -22.41 3.52
C GLY A 158 0.98 -20.89 3.41
N LYS A 159 0.88 -20.13 4.52
CA LYS A 159 1.09 -18.67 4.51
C LYS A 159 2.53 -18.22 4.69
N MET A 160 3.39 -19.07 5.23
CA MET A 160 4.81 -18.77 5.46
C MET A 160 5.64 -19.73 4.63
N ILE A 161 6.24 -19.26 3.52
CA ILE A 161 6.97 -20.13 2.58
C ILE A 161 8.14 -20.80 3.30
N ALA A 162 8.89 -20.06 4.10
CA ALA A 162 10.07 -20.59 4.79
C ALA A 162 9.73 -21.66 5.84
N TRP A 163 8.47 -21.74 6.28
CA TRP A 163 8.01 -22.82 7.15
C TRP A 163 7.79 -24.12 6.37
N GLU A 164 7.12 -24.02 5.22
CA GLU A 164 6.78 -25.16 4.37
C GLU A 164 8.00 -25.67 3.56
N ASN A 165 8.92 -24.75 3.24
CA ASN A 165 10.10 -25.02 2.43
C ASN A 165 11.38 -24.51 3.13
N PRO A 166 12.14 -25.40 3.80
CA PRO A 166 13.40 -25.05 4.46
C PRO A 166 14.49 -24.52 3.50
N ASP A 167 14.40 -24.82 2.20
CA ASP A 167 15.35 -24.39 1.18
C ASP A 167 15.03 -22.99 0.61
N TYR A 168 13.92 -22.36 1.06
CA TYR A 168 13.55 -21.03 0.61
C TYR A 168 14.53 -19.98 1.14
N ASP A 169 15.11 -19.18 0.22
CA ASP A 169 16.01 -18.08 0.58
C ASP A 169 15.24 -16.83 1.06
N TYR A 170 14.86 -16.83 2.34
CA TYR A 170 14.28 -15.68 3.01
C TYR A 170 15.30 -14.58 3.37
N ARG A 171 16.58 -14.77 3.05
CA ARG A 171 17.65 -13.77 3.28
C ARG A 171 17.83 -12.84 2.08
N SER A 172 17.06 -13.05 1.02
CA SER A 172 17.04 -12.18 -0.15
C SER A 172 16.82 -10.72 0.27
N GLY A 173 17.68 -9.81 -0.22
CA GLY A 173 17.75 -8.40 0.16
C GLY A 173 16.58 -7.52 -0.29
N LYS A 174 15.36 -8.07 -0.38
CA LYS A 174 14.15 -7.32 -0.70
C LYS A 174 13.82 -6.34 0.44
N SER A 175 13.19 -5.24 0.07
CA SER A 175 12.71 -4.25 1.04
C SER A 175 11.39 -4.73 1.64
N PHE A 176 11.35 -4.90 2.97
CA PHE A 176 10.14 -5.29 3.70
C PHE A 176 9.60 -4.13 4.54
N LEU A 177 8.26 -4.06 4.68
CA LEU A 177 7.61 -3.05 5.53
C LEU A 177 7.86 -3.31 7.02
N PHE A 178 7.69 -4.55 7.45
CA PHE A 178 7.96 -5.05 8.79
C PHE A 178 9.26 -5.86 8.74
N LYS A 179 10.37 -5.18 9.05
CA LYS A 179 11.70 -5.78 9.12
C LYS A 179 11.76 -6.84 10.22
N GLY A 180 12.64 -7.83 10.01
CA GLY A 180 12.96 -8.85 11.00
C GLY A 180 13.53 -8.27 12.30
N LEU A 181 13.52 -9.07 13.36
CA LEU A 181 14.09 -8.72 14.66
C LEU A 181 15.57 -9.09 14.76
N GLN A 182 16.06 -9.94 13.86
CA GLN A 182 17.47 -10.27 13.79
C GLN A 182 18.29 -9.01 13.51
N LYS A 183 19.10 -8.60 14.49
CA LYS A 183 20.04 -7.50 14.33
C LYS A 183 21.16 -7.92 13.38
N ALA A 184 21.66 -6.98 12.58
CA ALA A 184 22.93 -7.18 11.88
C ALA A 184 24.02 -7.46 12.94
N GLY A 185 24.68 -8.59 12.82
CA GLY A 185 25.83 -8.97 13.64
C GLY A 185 27.08 -8.18 13.28
#